data_AF-A0A183HNP8-F1
#
_entry.id   AF-A0A183HNP8-F1
#
_cell.length_a   1.000
_cell.length_b   1.000
_cell.length_c   1.000
_cell.angle_alpha   90.00
_cell.angle_beta   90.00
_cell.angle_gamma   90.00
#
_symmetry.space_group_name_H-M   'P 1'
#
loop_
_entity.id
_entity.type
_entity.pdbx_description
1 polymer ?
#
loop_
_entity_poly.entity_id
_entity_poly.type
_entity_poly.pdbx_seq_one_letter_code
_entity_poly.pdbx_strand_id
1 'polypeptide(L)'
;FFFAFYHIFSELFERAIGGLLKESQLLFFAYADYEEERMKYDNVKKIYDRLLAIETADPTLAYIQLMKFVRRTEGVQYARAVFKRARQDSRCKFHIFVSSALMEYYCSKDTDIAIRVFDMGLKKYGDEPEYALAYVDFLSHLNEDNNTRVVFERILTSESMTPEKSIEIWDRYLEFESHVGDLSSILKVDQRRREALKEQYGEMQTLLLIDRYKFLDLVPCTNDQLRLMGYSVSSKITYLKNLFAGILNYNYILMHQVMIMAN
;
A
#
# COMPACT_ATOMS: atom_id res chain seq x y z
N PHE A 1 -36.59 -23.23 3.30
CA PHE A 1 -35.90 -22.55 4.42
C PHE A 1 -34.67 -21.77 3.95
N PHE A 2 -33.66 -22.39 3.34
CA PHE A 2 -32.43 -21.70 2.90
C PHE A 2 -32.68 -20.56 1.90
N PHE A 3 -33.60 -20.75 0.94
CA PHE A 3 -33.95 -19.76 -0.07
C PHE A 3 -34.66 -18.51 0.50
N ALA A 4 -35.49 -18.69 1.52
CA ALA A 4 -36.18 -17.59 2.19
C ALA A 4 -35.19 -16.74 3.01
N PHE A 5 -34.24 -17.37 3.69
CA PHE A 5 -33.20 -16.68 4.44
C PHE A 5 -32.26 -15.89 3.50
N TYR A 6 -31.92 -16.45 2.33
CA TYR A 6 -31.13 -15.74 1.31
C TYR A 6 -31.81 -14.43 0.87
N HIS A 7 -33.11 -14.48 0.58
CA HIS A 7 -33.86 -13.32 0.14
C HIS A 7 -33.87 -12.20 1.20
N ILE A 8 -34.08 -12.58 2.47
CA ILE A 8 -34.15 -11.63 3.59
C ILE A 8 -32.83 -10.86 3.77
N PHE A 9 -31.69 -11.56 3.69
CA PHE A 9 -30.38 -10.93 3.86
C PHE A 9 -29.99 -10.05 2.66
N SER A 10 -30.29 -10.51 1.44
CA SER A 10 -30.06 -9.71 0.23
C SER A 10 -30.90 -8.43 0.26
N GLU A 11 -32.18 -8.51 0.64
CA GLU A 11 -33.04 -7.35 0.84
C GLU A 11 -32.54 -6.42 1.94
N LEU A 12 -31.99 -6.96 3.03
CA LEU A 12 -31.43 -6.15 4.11
C LEU A 12 -30.23 -5.33 3.63
N PHE A 13 -29.31 -5.96 2.87
CA PHE A 13 -28.19 -5.24 2.26
C PHE A 13 -28.67 -4.20 1.26
N GLU A 14 -29.58 -4.56 0.35
CA GLU A 14 -30.14 -3.64 -0.65
C GLU A 14 -30.83 -2.42 -0.01
N ARG A 15 -31.57 -2.63 1.08
CA ARG A 15 -32.17 -1.53 1.85
C ARG A 15 -31.13 -0.65 2.53
N ALA A 16 -30.06 -1.25 3.07
CA ALA A 16 -29.00 -0.50 3.75
C ALA A 16 -28.23 0.40 2.77
N ILE A 17 -27.81 -0.14 1.62
CA ILE A 17 -27.09 0.61 0.58
C ILE A 17 -28.01 1.50 -0.28
N GLY A 18 -29.32 1.27 -0.25
CA GLY A 18 -30.32 2.15 -0.86
C GLY A 18 -30.78 3.30 0.05
N GLY A 19 -30.51 3.20 1.35
CA GLY A 19 -31.01 4.13 2.36
C GLY A 19 -29.92 4.98 3.00
N LEU A 20 -29.88 4.97 4.33
CA LEU A 20 -29.02 5.81 5.16
C LEU A 20 -27.51 5.55 4.99
N LEU A 21 -27.13 4.33 4.56
CA LEU A 21 -25.73 3.90 4.47
C LEU A 21 -25.27 3.73 3.03
N LYS A 22 -25.89 4.48 2.10
CA LYS A 22 -25.65 4.41 0.65
C LYS A 22 -24.22 4.68 0.18
N GLU A 23 -23.37 5.28 1.02
CA GLU A 23 -21.95 5.54 0.71
C GLU A 23 -21.00 4.65 1.53
N SER A 24 -21.53 3.75 2.37
CA SER A 24 -20.72 2.90 3.25
C SER A 24 -20.02 1.79 2.45
N GLN A 25 -18.76 2.01 2.06
CA GLN A 25 -17.97 1.02 1.32
C GLN A 25 -17.92 -0.35 2.02
N LEU A 26 -17.89 -0.37 3.36
CA LEU A 26 -17.88 -1.60 4.15
C LEU A 26 -19.10 -2.47 3.85
N LEU A 27 -20.30 -1.88 3.76
CA LEU A 27 -21.51 -2.64 3.45
C LEU A 27 -21.52 -3.15 2.02
N PHE A 28 -21.03 -2.36 1.07
CA PHE A 28 -20.88 -2.83 -0.31
C PHE A 28 -19.92 -4.02 -0.39
N PHE A 29 -18.80 -3.98 0.33
CA PHE A 29 -17.84 -5.09 0.36
C PHE A 29 -18.44 -6.33 1.02
N ALA A 30 -19.08 -6.17 2.18
CA ALA A 30 -19.76 -7.28 2.85
C ALA A 30 -20.87 -7.88 1.99
N TYR A 31 -21.61 -7.05 1.24
CA TYR A 31 -22.65 -7.55 0.34
C TYR A 31 -22.05 -8.26 -0.89
N ALA A 32 -20.97 -7.73 -1.46
CA ALA A 32 -20.22 -8.37 -2.53
C ALA A 32 -19.68 -9.75 -2.09
N ASP A 33 -19.05 -9.85 -0.92
CA ASP A 33 -18.55 -11.11 -0.38
C ASP A 33 -19.70 -12.11 -0.15
N TYR A 34 -20.84 -11.64 0.37
CA TYR A 34 -22.05 -12.46 0.55
C TYR A 34 -22.59 -13.03 -0.77
N GLU A 35 -22.62 -12.25 -1.85
CA GLU A 35 -23.02 -12.75 -3.18
C GLU A 35 -21.95 -13.67 -3.80
N GLU A 36 -20.67 -13.40 -3.55
CA GLU A 36 -19.56 -14.23 -4.02
C GLU A 36 -19.58 -15.63 -3.38
N GLU A 37 -19.81 -15.74 -2.07
CA GLU A 37 -19.95 -17.02 -1.35
C GLU A 37 -21.04 -17.92 -1.95
N ARG A 38 -22.00 -17.33 -2.66
CA ARG A 38 -23.11 -18.02 -3.35
C ARG A 38 -22.89 -18.19 -4.84
N MET A 39 -21.68 -17.88 -5.31
CA MET A 39 -21.29 -17.95 -6.72
C MET A 39 -22.14 -17.04 -7.63
N LYS A 40 -22.69 -15.94 -7.08
CA LYS A 40 -23.48 -14.95 -7.84
C LYS A 40 -22.60 -13.84 -8.39
N TYR A 41 -21.61 -14.21 -9.19
CA TYR A 41 -20.56 -13.29 -9.65
C TYR A 41 -21.06 -12.08 -10.45
N ASP A 42 -22.15 -12.24 -11.23
CA ASP A 42 -22.77 -11.11 -11.93
C ASP A 42 -23.37 -10.08 -10.97
N ASN A 43 -23.89 -10.51 -9.83
CA ASN A 43 -24.41 -9.61 -8.80
C ASN A 43 -23.26 -8.85 -8.13
N VAL A 44 -22.15 -9.54 -7.83
CA VAL A 44 -20.95 -8.91 -7.26
C VAL A 44 -20.46 -7.76 -8.14
N LYS A 45 -20.37 -7.97 -9.46
CA LYS A 45 -19.98 -6.92 -10.41
C LYS A 45 -20.93 -5.73 -10.39
N LYS A 46 -22.25 -5.98 -10.36
CA LYS A 46 -23.27 -4.92 -10.25
C LYS A 46 -23.15 -4.12 -8.96
N ILE A 47 -22.86 -4.78 -7.84
CA ILE A 47 -22.65 -4.13 -6.54
C ILE A 47 -21.44 -3.19 -6.61
N TYR A 48 -20.31 -3.65 -7.16
CA TYR A 48 -19.14 -2.80 -7.35
C TYR A 48 -19.37 -1.67 -8.36
N ASP A 49 -20.06 -1.92 -9.47
CA ASP A 49 -20.40 -0.87 -10.44
C ASP A 49 -21.28 0.21 -9.81
N ARG A 50 -22.24 -0.18 -8.97
CA ARG A 50 -23.05 0.77 -8.20
C ARG A 50 -22.22 1.59 -7.23
N LEU A 51 -21.27 0.98 -6.52
CA LEU A 51 -20.35 1.70 -5.63
C LEU A 51 -19.47 2.69 -6.40
N LEU A 52 -18.90 2.26 -7.53
CA LEU A 52 -18.02 3.07 -8.37
C LEU A 52 -18.76 4.25 -9.03
N ALA A 53 -20.07 4.14 -9.24
CA ALA A 53 -20.93 5.21 -9.75
C ALA A 53 -21.19 6.33 -8.73
N ILE A 54 -20.89 6.12 -7.44
CA ILE A 54 -21.03 7.17 -6.42
C ILE A 54 -19.89 8.18 -6.59
N GLU A 55 -20.21 9.39 -7.03
CA GLU A 55 -19.22 10.43 -7.36
C GLU A 55 -18.42 10.90 -6.14
N THR A 56 -19.08 10.99 -4.97
CA THR A 56 -18.53 11.49 -3.70
C THR A 56 -17.58 10.51 -3.02
N ALA A 57 -17.62 9.23 -3.37
CA ALA A 57 -16.80 8.18 -2.76
C ALA A 57 -15.41 8.10 -3.41
N ASP A 58 -14.38 7.85 -2.61
CA ASP A 58 -13.05 7.48 -3.11
C ASP A 58 -13.09 6.07 -3.71
N PRO A 59 -12.99 5.90 -5.05
CA PRO A 59 -13.18 4.60 -5.67
C PRO A 59 -11.94 3.70 -5.54
N THR A 60 -10.81 4.21 -5.02
CA THR A 60 -9.52 3.51 -5.02
C THR A 60 -9.63 2.15 -4.33
N LEU A 61 -10.20 2.11 -3.13
CA LEU A 61 -10.36 0.86 -2.38
C LEU A 61 -11.37 -0.07 -3.06
N ALA A 62 -12.46 0.47 -3.62
CA ALA A 62 -13.44 -0.31 -4.36
C ALA A 62 -12.82 -1.00 -5.59
N TYR A 63 -12.01 -0.29 -6.38
CA TYR A 63 -11.27 -0.90 -7.49
C TYR A 63 -10.27 -1.96 -7.03
N ILE A 64 -9.57 -1.75 -5.90
CA ILE A 64 -8.67 -2.76 -5.33
C ILE A 64 -9.44 -4.04 -4.99
N GLN A 65 -10.59 -3.93 -4.34
CA GLN A 65 -11.39 -5.09 -3.98
C GLN A 65 -12.00 -5.78 -5.21
N LEU A 66 -12.52 -5.00 -6.17
CA LEU A 66 -13.01 -5.52 -7.44
C LEU A 66 -11.90 -6.25 -8.22
N MET A 67 -10.69 -5.69 -8.25
CA MET A 67 -9.54 -6.32 -8.92
C MET A 67 -9.17 -7.64 -8.26
N LYS A 68 -9.16 -7.71 -6.92
CA LYS A 68 -8.96 -8.96 -6.18
C LYS A 68 -10.03 -9.99 -6.48
N PHE A 69 -11.30 -9.56 -6.55
CA PHE A 69 -12.45 -10.40 -6.91
C PHE A 69 -12.30 -10.99 -8.30
N VAL A 70 -12.14 -10.14 -9.30
CA VAL A 70 -12.02 -10.57 -10.70
C VAL A 70 -10.79 -11.47 -10.88
N ARG A 71 -9.68 -11.19 -10.19
CA ARG A 71 -8.50 -12.07 -10.25
C ARG A 71 -8.78 -13.48 -9.71
N ARG A 72 -9.50 -13.60 -8.59
CA ARG A 72 -9.76 -14.90 -7.94
C ARG A 72 -10.84 -15.72 -8.64
N THR A 73 -11.80 -15.08 -9.31
CA THR A 73 -12.91 -15.78 -10.01
C THR A 73 -12.69 -15.95 -11.51
N GLU A 74 -12.05 -14.98 -12.17
CA GLU A 74 -11.94 -14.92 -13.64
C GLU A 74 -10.48 -14.92 -14.14
N GLY A 75 -9.53 -14.63 -13.25
CA GLY A 75 -8.10 -14.69 -13.54
C GLY A 75 -7.44 -13.35 -13.86
N VAL A 76 -6.12 -13.40 -14.07
CA VAL A 76 -5.26 -12.21 -14.14
C VAL A 76 -5.58 -11.27 -15.30
N GLN A 77 -5.97 -11.81 -16.47
CA GLN A 77 -6.26 -10.98 -17.64
C GLN A 77 -7.44 -10.02 -17.39
N TYR A 78 -8.50 -10.50 -16.76
CA TYR A 78 -9.66 -9.68 -16.41
C TYR A 78 -9.33 -8.69 -15.28
N ALA A 79 -8.48 -9.08 -14.32
CA ALA A 79 -8.01 -8.17 -13.28
C ALA A 79 -7.20 -6.99 -13.86
N ARG A 80 -6.38 -7.23 -14.90
CA ARG A 80 -5.68 -6.16 -15.64
C ARG A 80 -6.65 -5.21 -16.34
N ALA A 81 -7.80 -5.69 -16.82
CA ALA A 81 -8.85 -4.84 -17.37
C ALA A 81 -9.46 -3.93 -16.30
N VAL A 82 -9.68 -4.44 -15.08
CA VAL A 82 -10.09 -3.61 -13.93
C VAL A 82 -9.04 -2.55 -13.60
N PHE A 83 -7.75 -2.92 -13.56
CA PHE A 83 -6.67 -1.95 -13.35
C PHE A 83 -6.64 -0.88 -14.44
N LYS A 84 -6.84 -1.26 -15.71
CA LYS A 84 -6.96 -0.29 -16.81
C LYS A 84 -8.13 0.68 -16.60
N ARG A 85 -9.30 0.19 -16.19
CA ARG A 85 -10.47 1.02 -15.86
C ARG A 85 -10.16 1.97 -14.70
N ALA A 86 -9.55 1.47 -13.62
CA ALA A 86 -9.21 2.28 -12.46
C ALA A 86 -8.22 3.42 -12.79
N ARG A 87 -7.26 3.17 -13.70
CA ARG A 87 -6.33 4.22 -14.16
C ARG A 87 -7.00 5.34 -14.95
N GLN A 88 -8.18 5.09 -15.54
CA GLN A 88 -8.96 6.07 -16.29
C GLN A 88 -9.88 6.90 -15.39
N ASP A 89 -10.11 6.46 -14.14
CA ASP A 89 -10.86 7.20 -13.14
C ASP A 89 -9.92 8.21 -12.45
N SER A 90 -10.17 9.51 -12.65
CA SER A 90 -9.33 10.58 -12.10
C SER A 90 -9.35 10.65 -10.58
N ARG A 91 -10.35 10.05 -9.93
CA ARG A 91 -10.49 10.02 -8.46
C ARG A 91 -9.56 9.00 -7.82
N CYS A 92 -9.00 8.06 -8.59
CA CYS A 92 -8.12 7.02 -8.07
C CYS A 92 -6.76 7.57 -7.60
N LYS A 93 -6.36 7.11 -6.40
CA LYS A 93 -5.07 7.39 -5.78
C LYS A 93 -4.04 6.32 -6.08
N PHE A 94 -2.78 6.55 -5.69
CA PHE A 94 -1.63 5.68 -5.95
C PHE A 94 -1.81 4.21 -5.50
N HIS A 95 -2.61 3.95 -4.47
CA HIS A 95 -2.79 2.62 -3.87
C HIS A 95 -3.18 1.54 -4.90
N ILE A 96 -3.91 1.91 -5.97
CA ILE A 96 -4.27 0.96 -7.03
C ILE A 96 -3.05 0.43 -7.80
N PHE A 97 -2.02 1.26 -7.99
CA PHE A 97 -0.77 0.86 -8.64
C PHE A 97 0.01 -0.10 -7.75
N VAL A 98 0.13 0.21 -6.45
CA VAL A 98 0.76 -0.69 -5.47
C VAL A 98 0.03 -2.04 -5.46
N SER A 99 -1.29 -2.03 -5.34
CA SER A 99 -2.08 -3.27 -5.31
C SER A 99 -1.95 -4.07 -6.61
N SER A 100 -1.89 -3.42 -7.78
CA SER A 100 -1.75 -4.11 -9.05
C SER A 100 -0.35 -4.71 -9.21
N ALA A 101 0.70 -3.97 -8.85
CA ALA A 101 2.07 -4.47 -8.92
C ALA A 101 2.30 -5.67 -7.98
N LEU A 102 1.82 -5.58 -6.74
CA LEU A 102 1.91 -6.68 -5.78
C LEU A 102 1.09 -7.89 -6.21
N MET A 103 -0.07 -7.68 -6.87
CA MET A 103 -0.83 -8.79 -7.44
C MET A 103 -0.04 -9.52 -8.54
N GLU A 104 0.66 -8.80 -9.42
CA GLU A 104 1.50 -9.40 -10.45
C GLU A 104 2.66 -10.19 -9.85
N TYR A 105 3.32 -9.62 -8.84
CA TYR A 105 4.39 -10.31 -8.13
C TYR A 105 3.92 -11.56 -7.38
N TYR A 106 2.87 -11.45 -6.55
CA TYR A 106 2.45 -12.55 -5.70
C TYR A 106 1.70 -13.65 -6.45
N CYS A 107 0.84 -13.27 -7.40
CA CYS A 107 -0.04 -14.20 -8.09
C CYS A 107 0.52 -14.66 -9.44
N SER A 108 1.01 -13.74 -10.26
CA SER A 108 1.54 -14.07 -11.60
C SER A 108 3.00 -14.52 -11.53
N LYS A 109 3.71 -14.26 -10.42
CA LYS A 109 5.15 -14.46 -10.27
C LYS A 109 5.96 -13.72 -11.34
N ASP A 110 5.42 -12.59 -11.81
CA ASP A 110 6.00 -11.78 -12.88
C ASP A 110 6.56 -10.48 -12.29
N THR A 111 7.84 -10.53 -11.90
CA THR A 111 8.56 -9.41 -11.32
C THR A 111 8.72 -8.25 -12.31
N ASP A 112 8.94 -8.54 -13.59
CA ASP A 112 9.13 -7.52 -14.62
C ASP A 112 7.85 -6.69 -14.83
N ILE A 113 6.68 -7.33 -14.83
CA ILE A 113 5.42 -6.60 -14.88
C ILE A 113 5.21 -5.78 -13.60
N ALA A 114 5.51 -6.33 -12.43
CA ALA A 114 5.38 -5.61 -11.17
C ALA A 114 6.24 -4.33 -11.16
N ILE A 115 7.52 -4.42 -11.56
CA ILE A 115 8.42 -3.28 -11.72
C ILE A 115 7.85 -2.27 -12.74
N ARG A 116 7.38 -2.73 -13.90
CA ARG A 116 6.77 -1.83 -14.91
C ARG A 116 5.55 -1.08 -14.38
N VAL A 117 4.72 -1.73 -13.57
CA VAL A 117 3.55 -1.08 -12.94
C VAL A 117 4.00 -0.06 -11.90
N PHE A 118 5.02 -0.39 -11.10
CA PHE A 118 5.61 0.56 -10.15
C PHE A 118 6.26 1.75 -10.85
N ASP A 119 7.04 1.56 -11.91
CA ASP A 119 7.62 2.67 -12.66
C ASP A 119 6.55 3.55 -13.30
N MET A 120 5.46 2.95 -13.77
CA MET A 120 4.32 3.71 -14.31
C MET A 120 3.65 4.58 -13.25
N GLY A 121 3.43 4.04 -12.04
CA GLY A 121 2.85 4.83 -10.97
C GLY A 121 3.82 5.87 -10.42
N LEU A 122 5.13 5.59 -10.40
CA LEU A 122 6.15 6.53 -9.92
C LEU A 122 6.25 7.77 -10.81
N LYS A 123 5.95 7.66 -12.11
CA LYS A 123 5.83 8.81 -13.01
C LYS A 123 4.65 9.73 -12.67
N LYS A 124 3.61 9.22 -12.01
CA LYS A 124 2.37 9.95 -11.70
C LYS A 124 2.31 10.41 -10.24
N TYR A 125 2.83 9.61 -9.31
CA TYR A 125 2.75 9.81 -7.86
C TYR A 125 4.14 9.88 -7.22
N GLY A 126 5.13 10.42 -7.94
CA GLY A 126 6.51 10.53 -7.46
C GLY A 126 6.68 11.51 -6.31
N ASP A 127 5.69 12.37 -6.07
CA ASP A 127 5.59 13.30 -4.96
C ASP A 127 4.83 12.74 -3.74
N GLU A 128 4.35 11.50 -3.80
CA GLU A 128 3.66 10.82 -2.69
C GLU A 128 4.66 9.87 -1.98
N PRO A 129 5.15 10.24 -0.78
CA PRO A 129 6.13 9.43 -0.04
C PRO A 129 5.67 7.99 0.19
N GLU A 130 4.39 7.79 0.51
CA GLU A 130 3.81 6.47 0.77
C GLU A 130 3.88 5.56 -0.47
N TYR A 131 3.78 6.12 -1.67
CA TYR A 131 3.96 5.36 -2.91
C TYR A 131 5.42 4.98 -3.13
N ALA A 132 6.31 5.95 -2.95
CA ALA A 132 7.76 5.77 -3.03
C ALA A 132 8.25 4.67 -2.08
N LEU A 133 7.83 4.73 -0.82
CA LEU A 133 8.16 3.74 0.20
C LEU A 133 7.66 2.35 -0.15
N ALA A 134 6.42 2.22 -0.66
CA ALA A 134 5.91 0.93 -1.11
C ALA A 134 6.71 0.32 -2.27
N TYR A 135 7.23 1.15 -3.19
CA TYR A 135 8.06 0.68 -4.29
C TYR A 135 9.46 0.26 -3.81
N VAL A 136 10.10 1.08 -2.98
CA VAL A 136 11.40 0.78 -2.36
C VAL A 136 11.33 -0.51 -1.55
N ASP A 137 10.29 -0.67 -0.73
CA ASP A 137 10.09 -1.88 0.06
C ASP A 137 9.98 -3.09 -0.87
N PHE A 138 9.20 -2.99 -1.95
CA PHE A 138 9.10 -4.06 -2.94
C PHE A 138 10.46 -4.45 -3.56
N LEU A 139 11.26 -3.47 -4.02
CA LEU A 139 12.58 -3.74 -4.60
C LEU A 139 13.57 -4.32 -3.59
N SER A 140 13.51 -3.85 -2.34
CA SER A 140 14.34 -4.37 -1.26
C SER A 140 14.08 -5.86 -1.00
N HIS A 141 12.82 -6.31 -1.10
CA HIS A 141 12.48 -7.73 -0.98
C HIS A 141 12.97 -8.60 -2.15
N LEU A 142 13.33 -7.99 -3.28
CA LEU A 142 13.92 -8.70 -4.42
C LEU A 142 15.45 -8.80 -4.33
N ASN A 143 16.07 -8.24 -3.28
CA ASN A 143 17.53 -8.05 -3.17
C ASN A 143 18.14 -7.30 -4.36
N GLU A 144 17.36 -6.39 -4.96
CA GLU A 144 17.76 -5.57 -6.10
C GLU A 144 18.40 -4.26 -5.63
N ASP A 145 19.45 -4.35 -4.80
CA ASP A 145 19.99 -3.23 -4.03
C ASP A 145 20.39 -2.02 -4.90
N ASN A 146 20.97 -2.28 -6.07
CA ASN A 146 21.35 -1.22 -7.01
C ASN A 146 20.10 -0.50 -7.55
N ASN A 147 19.04 -1.24 -7.88
CA ASN A 147 17.79 -0.65 -8.37
C ASN A 147 17.07 0.10 -7.25
N THR A 148 17.09 -0.42 -6.02
CA THR A 148 16.54 0.26 -4.84
C THR A 148 17.23 1.60 -4.62
N ARG A 149 18.58 1.67 -4.68
CA ARG A 149 19.33 2.93 -4.62
C ARG A 149 18.91 3.89 -5.73
N VAL A 150 18.83 3.43 -6.97
CA VAL A 150 18.40 4.26 -8.11
C VAL A 150 17.01 4.86 -7.88
N VAL A 151 16.08 4.09 -7.31
CA VAL A 151 14.74 4.57 -6.98
C VAL A 151 14.77 5.62 -5.87
N PHE A 152 15.51 5.40 -4.78
CA PHE A 152 15.70 6.43 -3.75
C PHE A 152 16.24 7.73 -4.34
N GLU A 153 17.30 7.65 -5.15
CA GLU A 153 17.91 8.82 -5.79
C GLU A 153 16.93 9.55 -6.70
N ARG A 154 16.17 8.81 -7.51
CA ARG A 154 15.16 9.37 -8.42
C ARG A 154 14.06 10.11 -7.67
N ILE A 155 13.63 9.58 -6.52
CA ILE A 155 12.59 10.18 -5.69
C ILE A 155 13.12 11.44 -5.00
N LEU A 156 14.31 11.37 -4.38
CA LEU A 156 14.90 12.47 -3.63
C LEU A 156 15.40 13.62 -4.52
N THR A 157 15.67 13.36 -5.80
CA THR A 157 16.06 14.38 -6.79
C THR A 157 14.84 14.95 -7.55
N SER A 158 13.63 14.45 -7.30
CA SER A 158 12.42 14.95 -7.96
C SER A 158 12.12 16.38 -7.53
N GLU A 159 11.81 17.26 -8.49
CA GLU A 159 11.44 18.68 -8.23
C GLU A 159 10.20 18.81 -7.34
N SER A 160 9.34 17.79 -7.32
CA SER A 160 8.12 17.75 -6.51
C SER A 160 8.35 17.33 -5.06
N MET A 161 9.57 16.96 -4.69
CA MET A 161 9.90 16.49 -3.35
C MET A 161 10.16 17.66 -2.40
N THR A 162 9.25 17.90 -1.47
CA THR A 162 9.45 18.93 -0.44
C THR A 162 10.26 18.37 0.74
N PRO A 163 10.98 19.22 1.50
CA PRO A 163 11.73 18.78 2.67
C PRO A 163 10.87 17.98 3.66
N GLU A 164 9.63 18.41 3.93
CA GLU A 164 8.68 17.76 4.85
C GLU A 164 8.33 16.33 4.42
N LYS A 165 8.09 16.15 3.11
CA LYS A 165 7.77 14.84 2.51
C LYS A 165 9.00 13.93 2.45
N SER A 166 10.19 14.51 2.32
CA SER A 166 11.44 13.77 2.17
C SER A 166 11.94 13.10 3.46
N ILE A 167 11.48 13.55 4.65
CA ILE A 167 11.96 13.05 5.95
C ILE A 167 11.84 11.52 6.03
N GLU A 168 10.65 11.00 5.73
CA GLU A 168 10.38 9.56 5.82
C GLU A 168 11.17 8.75 4.78
N ILE A 169 11.43 9.35 3.62
CA ILE A 169 12.21 8.73 2.55
C ILE A 169 13.69 8.67 2.94
N TRP A 170 14.22 9.74 3.54
CA TRP A 170 15.58 9.76 4.07
C TRP A 170 15.78 8.77 5.21
N ASP A 171 14.82 8.67 6.13
CA ASP A 171 14.84 7.65 7.19
C ASP A 171 14.91 6.24 6.61
N ARG A 172 14.06 5.95 5.62
CA ARG A 172 14.04 4.65 4.94
C ARG A 172 15.32 4.41 4.14
N TYR A 173 15.91 5.44 3.53
CA TYR A 173 17.17 5.28 2.80
C TYR A 173 18.34 5.00 3.75
N LEU A 174 18.41 5.70 4.88
CA LEU A 174 19.45 5.48 5.88
C LEU A 174 19.35 4.08 6.47
N GLU A 175 18.14 3.62 6.80
CA GLU A 175 17.95 2.26 7.30
C GLU A 175 18.21 1.23 6.18
N PHE A 176 17.93 1.50 4.91
CA PHE A 176 18.34 0.61 3.82
C PHE A 176 19.87 0.48 3.74
N GLU A 177 20.62 1.59 3.70
CA GLU A 177 22.09 1.55 3.66
C GLU A 177 22.70 0.93 4.92
N SER A 178 22.04 1.01 6.08
CA SER A 178 22.53 0.33 7.28
C SER A 178 22.42 -1.20 7.21
N HIS A 179 21.52 -1.74 6.39
CA HIS A 179 21.36 -3.17 6.19
C HIS A 179 22.27 -3.73 5.10
N VAL A 180 22.43 -3.02 3.97
CA VAL A 180 23.12 -3.55 2.77
C VAL A 180 24.39 -2.79 2.37
N GLY A 181 24.60 -1.60 2.94
CA GLY A 181 25.70 -0.72 2.60
C GLY A 181 26.93 -0.90 3.49
N ASP A 182 27.93 -0.04 3.26
CA ASP A 182 29.09 0.09 4.13
C ASP A 182 29.00 1.39 4.95
N LEU A 183 29.92 1.58 5.90
CA LEU A 183 29.92 2.81 6.69
C LEU A 183 30.09 4.08 5.82
N SER A 184 30.76 3.97 4.67
CA SER A 184 30.94 5.11 3.76
C SER A 184 29.62 5.52 3.11
N SER A 185 28.82 4.56 2.64
CA SER A 185 27.53 4.83 2.01
C SER A 185 26.53 5.40 3.02
N ILE A 186 26.48 4.84 4.23
CA ILE A 186 25.66 5.36 5.33
C ILE A 186 26.02 6.82 5.62
N LEU A 187 27.30 7.15 5.78
CA LEU A 187 27.73 8.51 6.08
C LEU A 187 27.43 9.51 4.95
N LYS A 188 27.48 9.06 3.68
CA LYS A 188 27.10 9.90 2.52
C LYS A 188 25.61 10.22 2.53
N VAL A 189 24.75 9.23 2.74
CA VAL A 189 23.29 9.43 2.83
C VAL A 189 22.94 10.31 4.03
N ASP A 190 23.53 10.03 5.18
CA ASP A 190 23.37 10.80 6.42
C ASP A 190 23.79 12.27 6.25
N GLN A 191 24.92 12.53 5.57
CA GLN A 191 25.34 13.89 5.26
C GLN A 191 24.35 14.62 4.35
N ARG A 192 23.89 13.98 3.27
CA ARG A 192 22.90 14.58 2.36
C ARG A 192 21.57 14.85 3.04
N ARG A 193 21.12 13.94 3.91
CA ARG A 193 19.92 14.12 4.75
C ARG A 193 20.05 15.37 5.62
N ARG A 194 21.19 15.53 6.30
CA ARG A 194 21.45 16.73 7.14
C ARG A 194 21.42 18.02 6.34
N GLU A 195 22.01 18.02 5.15
CA GLU A 195 22.02 19.16 4.25
C GLU A 195 20.60 19.50 3.77
N ALA A 196 19.82 18.50 3.34
CA ALA A 196 18.45 18.68 2.87
C ALA A 196 17.49 19.17 3.98
N LEU A 197 17.72 18.75 5.23
CA LEU A 197 16.86 19.07 6.38
C LEU A 197 17.46 20.17 7.28
N LYS A 198 18.48 20.89 6.80
CA LYS A 198 19.23 21.88 7.59
C LYS A 198 18.34 23.00 8.14
N GLU A 199 17.44 23.52 7.31
CA GLU A 199 16.54 24.62 7.71
C GLU A 199 15.47 24.17 8.70
N GLN A 200 15.00 22.93 8.59
CA GLN A 200 13.98 22.38 9.49
C GLN A 200 14.53 22.04 10.88
N TYR A 201 15.71 21.42 10.94
CA TYR A 201 16.27 20.93 12.21
C TYR A 201 17.31 21.88 12.83
N GLY A 202 17.89 22.81 12.08
CA GLY A 202 18.81 23.83 12.61
C GLY A 202 19.94 23.25 13.46
N GLU A 203 19.95 23.60 14.75
CA GLU A 203 20.94 23.09 15.73
C GLU A 203 20.60 21.69 16.28
N MET A 204 19.38 21.19 16.05
CA MET A 204 18.91 19.87 16.50
C MET A 204 19.39 18.73 15.58
N GLN A 205 20.35 18.96 14.70
CA GLN A 205 20.91 17.95 13.78
C GLN A 205 21.48 16.73 14.50
N THR A 206 21.92 16.89 15.77
CA THR A 206 22.36 15.78 16.63
C THR A 206 21.25 14.76 16.89
N LEU A 207 19.96 15.15 16.79
CA LEU A 207 18.83 14.22 16.91
C LEU A 207 18.80 13.20 15.78
N LEU A 208 19.23 13.57 14.57
CA LEU A 208 19.27 12.66 13.42
C LEU A 208 20.29 11.55 13.62
N LEU A 209 21.25 11.72 14.55
CA LEU A 209 22.18 10.65 14.93
C LEU A 209 21.45 9.48 15.60
N ILE A 210 20.36 9.74 16.32
CA ILE A 210 19.54 8.72 16.98
C ILE A 210 18.95 7.79 15.91
N ASP A 211 18.49 8.35 14.78
CA ASP A 211 17.92 7.60 13.66
C ASP A 211 18.90 6.64 12.99
N ARG A 212 20.21 6.91 13.08
CA ARG A 212 21.24 6.02 12.53
C ARG A 212 21.38 4.73 13.33
N TYR A 213 21.07 4.78 14.62
CA TYR A 213 21.25 3.66 15.55
C TYR A 213 19.92 3.02 15.98
N LYS A 214 18.77 3.61 15.62
CA LYS A 214 17.46 3.04 15.94
C LYS A 214 17.26 1.72 15.22
N PHE A 215 16.57 0.79 15.88
CA PHE A 215 16.13 -0.45 15.28
C PHE A 215 14.76 -0.81 15.83
N LEU A 216 13.74 -0.85 14.96
CA LEU A 216 12.34 -0.99 15.37
C LEU A 216 11.97 0.08 16.42
N ASP A 217 11.55 -0.35 17.61
CA ASP A 217 11.20 0.50 18.75
C ASP A 217 12.40 0.82 19.67
N LEU A 218 13.58 0.24 19.40
CA LEU A 218 14.79 0.45 20.20
C LEU A 218 15.55 1.68 19.73
N VAL A 219 15.99 2.49 20.70
CA VAL A 219 16.73 3.74 20.51
C VAL A 219 17.86 3.84 21.53
N PRO A 220 18.99 4.50 21.20
CA PRO A 220 20.18 4.56 22.05
C PRO A 220 20.06 5.52 23.25
N CYS A 221 18.84 5.96 23.62
CA CYS A 221 18.60 6.95 24.68
C CYS A 221 17.38 6.55 25.52
N THR A 222 17.37 6.96 26.79
CA THR A 222 16.20 6.78 27.65
C THR A 222 15.07 7.74 27.26
N ASN A 223 13.83 7.41 27.64
CA ASN A 223 12.67 8.28 27.36
C ASN A 223 12.86 9.71 27.91
N ASP A 224 13.50 9.86 29.06
CA ASP A 224 13.77 11.19 29.64
C ASP A 224 14.80 11.96 28.82
N GLN A 225 15.86 11.30 28.35
CA GLN A 225 16.84 11.90 27.44
C GLN A 225 16.18 12.36 26.13
N LEU A 226 15.33 11.52 25.53
CA LEU A 226 14.61 11.86 24.30
C LEU A 226 13.69 13.07 24.49
N ARG A 227 12.94 13.12 25.59
CA ARG A 227 12.07 14.26 25.94
C ARG A 227 12.88 15.55 26.11
N LEU A 228 14.01 15.47 26.80
CA LEU A 228 14.90 16.62 27.01
C LEU A 228 15.49 17.14 25.69
N MET A 229 15.80 16.24 24.76
CA MET A 229 16.33 16.62 23.45
C MET A 229 15.24 17.02 22.45
N GLY A 230 13.96 16.90 22.79
CA GLY A 230 12.84 17.20 21.89
C GLY A 230 12.65 16.19 20.75
N TYR A 231 13.17 14.97 20.90
CA TYR A 231 13.03 13.92 19.89
C TYR A 231 11.63 13.30 19.93
N SER A 232 10.98 13.20 18.76
CA SER A 232 9.71 12.48 18.60
C SER A 232 9.89 11.30 17.66
N VAL A 233 9.54 10.10 18.12
CA VAL A 233 9.59 8.88 17.29
C VAL A 233 8.46 8.97 16.27
N SER A 234 8.79 9.14 14.98
CA SER A 234 7.80 9.04 13.91
C SER A 234 7.20 7.63 13.89
N SER A 235 5.95 7.52 14.34
CA SER A 235 5.27 6.25 14.62
C SER A 235 4.66 5.58 13.38
N LYS A 236 4.95 6.09 12.17
CA LYS A 236 4.29 5.66 10.93
C LYS A 236 4.81 4.35 10.33
N ILE A 237 5.95 3.83 10.83
CA ILE A 237 6.68 2.67 10.26
C ILE A 237 5.89 1.34 10.31
N THR A 238 4.74 1.28 10.99
CA THR A 238 3.99 0.02 11.21
C THR A 238 3.07 -0.36 10.04
N TYR A 239 2.68 0.55 9.15
CA TYR A 239 1.62 0.25 8.17
C TYR A 239 2.09 -0.55 6.94
N LEU A 240 3.31 -0.30 6.42
CA LEU A 240 3.79 -0.95 5.19
C LEU A 240 4.37 -2.35 5.43
N LYS A 241 5.03 -2.60 6.57
CA LYS A 241 5.47 -3.95 6.97
C LYS A 241 4.30 -4.94 7.05
N ASN A 242 3.11 -4.47 7.41
CA ASN A 242 1.88 -5.27 7.45
C ASN A 242 1.19 -5.46 6.09
N LEU A 243 1.50 -4.65 5.06
CA LEU A 243 0.88 -4.75 3.74
C LEU A 243 1.27 -6.08 3.06
N PHE A 244 2.53 -6.47 3.16
CA PHE A 244 3.04 -7.74 2.62
C PHE A 244 2.55 -8.95 3.44
N ALA A 245 2.44 -8.82 4.77
CA ALA A 245 1.90 -9.88 5.64
C ALA A 245 0.37 -10.07 5.46
N GLY A 246 -0.39 -8.99 5.26
CA GLY A 246 -1.84 -9.03 5.08
C GLY A 246 -2.27 -9.66 3.75
N ILE A 247 -1.50 -9.46 2.67
CA ILE A 247 -1.73 -10.12 1.38
C ILE A 247 -1.47 -11.63 1.49
N LEU A 248 -0.47 -12.06 2.26
CA LEU A 248 -0.19 -13.47 2.52
C LEU A 248 -1.26 -14.14 3.40
N ASN A 249 -1.76 -13.45 4.44
CA ASN A 249 -2.83 -13.98 5.30
C ASN A 249 -4.17 -14.15 4.57
N TYR A 250 -4.50 -13.26 3.63
CA TYR A 250 -5.69 -13.45 2.79
C TYR A 250 -5.57 -14.67 1.87
N ASN A 251 -4.38 -14.95 1.33
CA ASN A 251 -4.14 -16.16 0.53
C ASN A 251 -4.22 -17.45 1.37
N TYR A 252 -3.84 -17.42 2.65
CA TYR A 252 -3.96 -18.57 3.56
C TYR A 252 -5.42 -18.92 3.87
N ILE A 253 -6.27 -17.92 4.10
CA ILE A 253 -7.72 -18.11 4.31
C ILE A 253 -8.37 -18.69 3.05
N LEU A 254 -7.97 -18.21 1.86
CA LEU A 254 -8.46 -18.72 0.58
C LEU A 254 -8.02 -20.17 0.29
N MET A 255 -6.76 -20.54 0.56
CA MET A 255 -6.34 -21.94 0.41
C MET A 255 -7.10 -22.88 1.35
N HIS A 256 -7.34 -22.44 2.59
CA HIS A 256 -8.07 -23.24 3.56
C HIS A 256 -9.56 -23.39 3.18
N GLN A 257 -10.20 -22.35 2.63
CA GLN A 257 -11.58 -22.43 2.15
C GLN A 257 -11.74 -23.27 0.88
N VAL A 258 -10.78 -23.21 -0.06
CA VAL A 258 -10.78 -24.07 -1.26
C VAL A 258 -10.53 -25.55 -0.90
N MET A 259 -9.67 -25.84 0.08
CA MET A 259 -9.47 -27.20 0.57
C MET A 259 -10.68 -27.76 1.33
N ILE A 260 -11.43 -26.91 2.06
CA ILE A 260 -12.67 -27.33 2.74
C ILE A 260 -13.79 -27.64 1.73
N MET A 261 -13.80 -27.01 0.54
CA MET A 261 -14.79 -27.31 -0.50
C MET A 261 -14.41 -28.49 -1.42
N ALA A 262 -13.18 -29.02 -1.31
CA ALA A 262 -12.68 -30.14 -2.09
C ALA A 262 -12.79 -31.51 -1.36
N ASN A 263 -13.34 -31.53 -0.15
CA ASN A 263 -13.71 -32.72 0.65
C ASN A 263 -15.20 -32.69 0.98
#